data_AF-A0A4Q3TS26-F1
#
_entry.id   AF-A0A4Q3TS26-F1
#
_cell.length_a   1.000
_cell.length_b   1.000
_cell.length_c   1.000
_cell.angle_alpha   90.00
_cell.angle_beta   90.00
_cell.angle_gamma   90.00
#
_symmetry.space_group_name_H-M   'P 1'
#
loop_
_entity.id
_entity.type
_entity.pdbx_description
1 polymer ?
#
loop_
_entity_poly.entity_id
_entity_poly.type
_entity_poly.pdbx_seq_one_letter_code
_entity_poly.pdbx_strand_id
1 'polypeptide(L)'
;LRRMPPLVTEGMRDCQIEAITNLEASLARGRRRSLLQMQTGSGKTYTAVASTYRLIKHGGAKRVLFLVDRGNLGKQTLKEFQQYVAPDDGRKFTELYNVQLLTSNKIDPVAKVVITTIQRLYAILQGKAEDFPVDEEESLSGLAALQKEPLPVAYQPHLPPEFFDFVWTDECHRSIYNLWRGVLEYFDAGLIGLTATPSKQTLGFFGQNLVMEYGHARAVADRVNVDFSVYRIKTKISAEGGTVEAGLVVDKRDRKTRKVRWQELDDDLIYAPNQLDRAIVVPDQIRTVVRAFRDHMLPESFPGRSEVPKTLIFAKDDSHADDIVKIVRQEFDKGNQFCEKITYRSST
;
A
#
# COMPACT_ATOMS: atom_id res chain seq x y z
N LEU A 1 -30.72 -0.59 4.90
CA LEU A 1 -30.09 -1.28 3.74
C LEU A 1 -31.07 -1.74 2.64
N ARG A 2 -32.23 -2.34 2.94
CA ARG A 2 -33.21 -2.76 1.89
C ARG A 2 -34.00 -1.61 1.23
N ARG A 3 -33.92 -0.41 1.80
CA ARG A 3 -34.61 0.81 1.34
C ARG A 3 -33.65 1.99 1.40
N MET A 4 -32.57 1.92 0.63
CA MET A 4 -31.67 3.06 0.45
C MET A 4 -32.29 4.01 -0.60
N PRO A 5 -32.16 5.33 -0.47
CA PRO A 5 -32.53 6.25 -1.55
C PRO A 5 -31.61 6.04 -2.77
N PRO A 6 -31.99 6.51 -3.96
CA PRO A 6 -31.10 6.49 -5.12
C PRO A 6 -29.72 7.09 -4.81
N LEU A 7 -28.68 6.58 -5.47
CA LEU A 7 -27.34 7.16 -5.39
C LEU A 7 -27.31 8.47 -6.18
N VAL A 8 -26.85 9.54 -5.55
CA VAL A 8 -26.51 10.78 -6.27
C VAL A 8 -25.17 10.55 -6.95
N THR A 9 -25.14 10.66 -8.28
CA THR A 9 -23.99 10.25 -9.11
C THR A 9 -23.16 11.41 -9.63
N GLU A 10 -23.61 12.65 -9.42
CA GLU A 10 -22.91 13.85 -9.90
C GLU A 10 -21.47 13.91 -9.37
N GLY A 11 -20.51 14.10 -10.28
CA GLY A 11 -19.08 14.13 -9.95
C GLY A 11 -18.43 12.78 -9.67
N MET A 12 -19.19 11.67 -9.71
CA MET A 12 -18.66 10.32 -9.54
C MET A 12 -18.29 9.68 -10.89
N ARG A 13 -17.28 8.80 -10.87
CA ARG A 13 -16.96 7.93 -12.00
C ARG A 13 -17.91 6.73 -12.04
N ASP A 14 -18.17 6.19 -13.24
CA ASP A 14 -19.03 5.01 -13.42
C ASP A 14 -18.60 3.82 -12.57
N CYS A 15 -17.29 3.57 -12.46
CA CYS A 15 -16.77 2.49 -11.63
C CYS A 15 -17.03 2.68 -10.13
N GLN A 16 -17.15 3.93 -9.65
CA GLN A 16 -17.51 4.24 -8.28
C GLN A 16 -19.02 4.04 -8.07
N ILE A 17 -19.84 4.50 -9.02
CA ILE A 17 -21.30 4.33 -9.00
C ILE A 17 -21.66 2.84 -8.95
N GLU A 18 -21.04 2.04 -9.83
CA GLU A 18 -21.22 0.59 -9.88
C GLU A 18 -20.78 -0.08 -8.58
N ALA A 19 -19.60 0.26 -8.06
CA ALA A 19 -19.07 -0.28 -6.82
C ALA A 19 -20.00 -0.04 -5.62
N ILE A 20 -20.50 1.19 -5.44
CA ILE A 20 -21.43 1.52 -4.34
C ILE A 20 -22.75 0.79 -4.52
N THR A 21 -23.30 0.79 -5.74
CA THR A 21 -24.58 0.13 -6.03
C THR A 21 -24.51 -1.37 -5.76
N ASN A 22 -23.44 -2.04 -6.21
CA ASN A 22 -23.25 -3.47 -5.99
C ASN A 22 -23.00 -3.80 -4.52
N LEU A 23 -22.26 -2.94 -3.80
CA LEU A 23 -22.06 -3.07 -2.36
C LEU A 23 -23.40 -2.96 -1.60
N GLU A 24 -24.22 -1.95 -1.89
CA GLU A 24 -25.53 -1.80 -1.26
C GLU A 24 -26.45 -3.00 -1.54
N ALA A 25 -26.46 -3.50 -2.78
CA ALA A 25 -27.21 -4.70 -3.15
C ALA A 25 -26.70 -5.97 -2.44
N SER A 26 -25.40 -6.09 -2.22
CA SER A 26 -24.78 -7.18 -1.44
C SER A 26 -25.20 -7.11 0.03
N LEU A 27 -25.08 -5.93 0.64
CA LEU A 27 -25.44 -5.70 2.04
C LEU A 27 -26.94 -5.87 2.29
N ALA A 28 -27.80 -5.45 1.35
CA ALA A 28 -29.25 -5.63 1.43
C ALA A 28 -29.68 -7.11 1.45
N ARG A 29 -28.86 -7.98 0.85
CA ARG A 29 -29.02 -9.45 0.88
C ARG A 29 -28.46 -10.10 2.16
N GLY A 30 -27.95 -9.32 3.10
CA GLY A 30 -27.39 -9.81 4.36
C GLY A 30 -25.99 -10.42 4.23
N ARG A 31 -25.29 -10.20 3.11
CA ARG A 31 -23.91 -10.66 2.95
C ARG A 31 -22.98 -9.79 3.81
N ARG A 32 -22.51 -10.35 4.93
CA ARG A 32 -21.67 -9.64 5.91
C ARG A 32 -20.24 -9.36 5.44
N ARG A 33 -19.77 -10.04 4.39
CA ARG A 33 -18.41 -9.87 3.84
C ARG A 33 -18.53 -9.51 2.37
N SER A 34 -17.94 -8.39 1.95
CA SER A 34 -17.97 -7.93 0.56
C SER A 34 -16.57 -7.50 0.12
N LEU A 35 -16.16 -7.92 -1.07
CA LEU A 35 -14.85 -7.56 -1.64
C LEU A 35 -15.04 -6.71 -2.90
N LEU A 36 -14.38 -5.56 -2.93
CA LEU A 36 -14.31 -4.65 -4.06
C LEU A 36 -12.91 -4.72 -4.67
N GLN A 37 -12.78 -5.35 -5.84
CA GLN A 37 -11.55 -5.28 -6.63
C GLN A 37 -11.57 -4.01 -7.49
N MET A 38 -10.68 -3.09 -7.19
CA MET A 38 -10.59 -1.79 -7.87
C MET A 38 -9.14 -1.38 -8.11
N GLN A 39 -8.83 -1.06 -9.37
CA GLN A 39 -7.50 -0.63 -9.82
C GLN A 39 -6.97 0.55 -8.99
N THR A 40 -5.66 0.60 -8.77
CA THR A 40 -5.02 1.75 -8.12
C THR A 40 -5.21 3.02 -8.95
N GLY A 41 -5.63 4.11 -8.30
CA GLY A 41 -5.99 5.37 -8.96
C GLY A 41 -7.46 5.49 -9.39
N SER A 42 -8.26 4.42 -9.27
CA SER A 42 -9.69 4.46 -9.65
C SER A 42 -10.60 5.18 -8.65
N GLY A 43 -10.08 5.54 -7.46
CA GLY A 43 -10.83 6.25 -6.41
C GLY A 43 -11.41 5.35 -5.32
N LYS A 44 -10.71 4.27 -4.94
CA LYS A 44 -11.11 3.35 -3.86
C LYS A 44 -11.52 4.04 -2.56
N THR A 45 -10.67 4.94 -2.06
CA THR A 45 -10.91 5.65 -0.80
C THR A 45 -12.15 6.53 -0.90
N TYR A 46 -12.32 7.27 -2.00
CA TYR A 46 -13.53 8.05 -2.26
C TYR A 46 -14.79 7.17 -2.27
N THR A 47 -14.77 6.03 -2.98
CA THR A 47 -15.88 5.05 -2.99
C THR A 47 -16.23 4.59 -1.57
N ALA A 48 -15.22 4.34 -0.74
CA ALA A 48 -15.40 3.91 0.65
C ALA A 48 -15.99 5.02 1.53
N VAL A 49 -15.53 6.27 1.38
CA VAL A 49 -16.07 7.44 2.08
C VAL A 49 -17.52 7.69 1.67
N ALA A 50 -17.82 7.70 0.37
CA ALA A 50 -19.17 7.87 -0.16
C ALA A 50 -20.14 6.76 0.32
N SER A 51 -19.67 5.50 0.31
CA SER A 51 -20.43 4.37 0.87
C SER A 51 -20.65 4.54 2.37
N THR A 52 -19.61 4.94 3.11
CA THR A 52 -19.70 5.18 4.56
C THR A 52 -20.70 6.27 4.90
N TYR A 53 -20.70 7.38 4.13
CA TYR A 53 -21.69 8.45 4.27
C TYR A 53 -23.11 7.91 4.15
N ARG A 54 -23.37 7.14 3.09
CA ARG A 54 -24.69 6.56 2.84
C ARG A 54 -25.11 5.53 3.90
N LEU A 55 -24.18 4.69 4.35
CA LEU A 55 -24.41 3.73 5.42
C LEU A 55 -24.77 4.42 6.74
N ILE A 56 -24.14 5.54 7.09
CA ILE A 56 -24.47 6.32 8.29
C ILE A 56 -25.81 7.05 8.11
N LYS A 57 -25.96 7.80 7.01
CA LYS A 57 -27.11 8.68 6.77
C LYS A 57 -28.42 7.91 6.53
N HIS A 58 -28.37 6.84 5.75
CA HIS A 58 -29.55 6.10 5.30
C HIS A 58 -29.54 4.63 5.73
N GLY A 59 -28.35 4.06 5.95
CA GLY A 59 -28.19 2.66 6.36
C GLY A 59 -28.41 2.42 7.85
N GLY A 60 -28.37 3.47 8.68
CA GLY A 60 -28.49 3.38 10.14
C GLY A 60 -27.19 2.98 10.85
N ALA A 61 -26.03 3.01 10.17
CA ALA A 61 -24.75 2.72 10.78
C ALA A 61 -24.43 3.74 11.89
N LYS A 62 -24.15 3.24 13.08
CA LYS A 62 -23.80 4.04 14.26
C LYS A 62 -22.31 4.32 14.31
N ARG A 63 -21.48 3.31 14.00
CA ARG A 63 -20.01 3.41 14.02
C ARG A 63 -19.37 2.61 12.90
N VAL A 64 -18.40 3.20 12.22
CA VAL A 64 -17.64 2.59 11.14
C VAL A 64 -16.15 2.63 11.48
N LEU A 65 -15.47 1.51 11.31
CA LEU A 65 -14.02 1.39 11.45
C LEU A 65 -13.37 1.37 10.07
N PHE A 66 -12.27 2.10 9.90
CA PHE A 66 -11.44 2.09 8.70
C PHE A 66 -10.03 1.65 9.08
N LEU A 67 -9.66 0.45 8.62
CA LEU A 67 -8.35 -0.16 8.85
C LEU A 67 -7.41 0.08 7.67
N VAL A 68 -6.22 0.60 8.00
CA VAL A 68 -5.14 0.87 7.05
C VAL A 68 -3.88 0.09 7.41
N ASP A 69 -3.01 -0.14 6.42
CA ASP A 69 -1.71 -0.84 6.57
C ASP A 69 -0.71 -0.01 7.40
N ARG A 70 -0.71 1.33 7.23
CA ARG A 70 0.31 2.23 7.83
C ARG A 70 -0.25 3.62 8.19
N GLY A 71 0.41 4.31 9.11
CA GLY A 71 -0.03 5.61 9.65
C GLY A 71 -0.21 6.70 8.59
N ASN A 72 0.68 6.78 7.59
CA ASN A 72 0.53 7.75 6.48
C ASN A 72 -0.71 7.49 5.61
N LEU A 73 -1.12 6.23 5.43
CA LEU A 73 -2.38 5.90 4.75
C LEU A 73 -3.59 6.31 5.61
N GLY A 74 -3.47 6.25 6.93
CA GLY A 74 -4.48 6.77 7.86
C GLY A 74 -4.70 8.27 7.70
N LYS A 75 -3.61 9.05 7.60
CA LYS A 75 -3.66 10.50 7.32
C LYS A 75 -4.29 10.81 5.96
N GLN A 76 -3.95 10.03 4.92
CA GLN A 76 -4.55 10.19 3.59
C GLN A 76 -6.06 9.88 3.61
N THR A 77 -6.46 8.82 4.31
CA THR A 77 -7.87 8.45 4.47
C THR A 77 -8.63 9.55 5.22
N LEU A 78 -8.08 10.08 6.31
CA LEU A 78 -8.69 11.20 7.04
C LEU A 78 -8.87 12.43 6.13
N LYS A 79 -7.86 12.74 5.31
CA LYS A 79 -7.94 13.85 4.35
C LYS A 79 -9.07 13.64 3.34
N GLU A 80 -9.27 12.42 2.85
CA GLU A 80 -10.38 12.10 1.94
C GLU A 80 -11.74 12.34 2.62
N PHE A 81 -11.90 11.91 3.88
CA PHE A 81 -13.11 12.23 4.67
C PHE A 81 -13.29 13.75 4.84
N GLN A 82 -12.23 14.52 5.12
CA GLN A 82 -12.30 15.98 5.27
C GLN A 82 -12.63 16.71 3.96
N GLN A 83 -12.32 16.12 2.81
CA GLN A 83 -12.55 16.72 1.50
C GLN A 83 -13.89 16.29 0.88
N TYR A 84 -14.46 15.16 1.31
CA TYR A 84 -15.75 14.70 0.83
C TYR A 84 -16.87 15.66 1.20
N VAL A 85 -17.63 16.09 0.19
CA VAL A 85 -18.82 16.94 0.33
C VAL A 85 -20.06 16.08 0.15
N ALA A 86 -20.99 16.15 1.11
CA ALA A 86 -22.25 15.41 1.04
C ALA A 86 -23.12 15.97 -0.10
N PRO A 87 -23.53 15.13 -1.07
CA PRO A 87 -24.19 15.61 -2.29
C PRO A 87 -25.60 16.17 -2.04
N ASP A 88 -26.26 15.76 -0.97
CA ASP A 88 -27.62 16.20 -0.59
C ASP A 88 -27.64 17.42 0.34
N ASP A 89 -26.52 17.73 1.00
CA ASP A 89 -26.45 18.75 2.06
C ASP A 89 -25.46 19.89 1.71
N GLY A 90 -24.42 19.60 0.91
CA GLY A 90 -23.39 20.56 0.51
C GLY A 90 -22.31 20.82 1.57
N ARG A 91 -22.51 20.34 2.81
CA ARG A 91 -21.50 20.35 3.87
C ARG A 91 -20.46 19.24 3.71
N LYS A 92 -19.29 19.43 4.31
CA LYS A 92 -18.24 18.39 4.35
C LYS A 92 -18.64 17.24 5.28
N PHE A 93 -18.15 16.04 5.01
CA PHE A 93 -18.41 14.86 5.87
C PHE A 93 -18.10 15.16 7.34
N THR A 94 -16.94 15.78 7.61
CA THR A 94 -16.47 16.07 8.97
C THR A 94 -17.24 17.19 9.66
N GLU A 95 -18.07 17.94 8.95
CA GLU A 95 -19.02 18.90 9.53
C GLU A 95 -20.33 18.21 9.96
N LEU A 96 -20.62 17.04 9.38
CA LEU A 96 -21.81 16.24 9.69
C LEU A 96 -21.52 15.17 10.75
N TYR A 97 -20.33 14.57 10.70
CA TYR A 97 -19.97 13.39 11.47
C TYR A 97 -18.54 13.47 11.98
N ASN A 98 -18.34 13.17 13.26
CA ASN A 98 -17.01 13.13 13.87
C ASN A 98 -16.19 11.96 13.28
N VAL A 99 -15.00 12.27 12.78
CA VAL A 99 -14.02 11.31 12.26
C VAL A 99 -12.77 11.38 13.13
N GLN A 100 -12.38 10.26 13.72
CA GLN A 100 -11.21 10.17 14.58
C GLN A 100 -10.13 9.33 13.90
N LEU A 101 -8.95 9.92 13.67
CA LEU A 101 -7.73 9.15 13.42
C LEU A 101 -7.07 8.84 14.76
N LEU A 102 -6.87 7.55 15.07
CA LEU A 102 -6.27 7.16 16.34
C LEU A 102 -4.78 7.52 16.36
N THR A 103 -4.41 8.36 17.33
CA THR A 103 -3.01 8.65 17.70
C THR A 103 -2.63 8.04 19.05
N SER A 104 -3.61 7.50 19.79
CA SER A 104 -3.48 6.74 21.04
C SER A 104 -4.46 5.57 21.03
N ASN A 105 -4.44 4.73 22.07
CA ASN A 105 -5.34 3.57 22.18
C ASN A 105 -6.78 3.91 22.61
N LYS A 106 -7.14 5.21 22.62
CA LYS A 106 -8.45 5.69 23.07
C LYS A 106 -9.36 6.02 21.88
N ILE A 107 -10.53 5.39 21.87
CA ILE A 107 -11.59 5.69 20.90
C ILE A 107 -12.56 6.70 21.52
N ASP A 108 -12.83 7.79 20.82
CA ASP A 108 -13.81 8.78 21.20
C ASP A 108 -15.23 8.18 21.06
N PRO A 109 -16.03 8.12 22.15
CA PRO A 109 -17.39 7.56 22.11
C PRO A 109 -18.32 8.23 21.09
N VAL A 110 -18.09 9.50 20.74
CA VAL A 110 -18.91 10.25 19.78
C VAL A 110 -18.43 10.12 18.33
N ALA A 111 -17.25 9.52 18.09
CA ALA A 111 -16.75 9.29 16.74
C ALA A 111 -17.71 8.37 15.96
N LYS A 112 -18.11 8.82 14.77
CA LYS A 112 -18.89 8.04 13.82
C LYS A 112 -18.00 7.19 12.94
N VAL A 113 -16.82 7.70 12.61
CA VAL A 113 -15.79 6.97 11.87
C VAL A 113 -14.51 6.96 12.68
N VAL A 114 -13.91 5.78 12.85
CA VAL A 114 -12.62 5.60 13.48
C VAL A 114 -11.64 5.08 12.44
N ILE A 115 -10.53 5.78 12.25
CA ILE A 115 -9.46 5.39 11.32
C ILE A 115 -8.26 4.97 12.17
N THR A 116 -7.72 3.78 11.92
CA THR A 116 -6.56 3.27 12.66
C THR A 116 -5.77 2.26 11.83
N THR A 117 -4.52 2.06 12.20
CA THR A 117 -3.73 0.94 11.70
C THR A 117 -4.18 -0.35 12.38
N ILE A 118 -4.02 -1.48 11.68
CA ILE A 118 -4.35 -2.79 12.26
C ILE A 118 -3.41 -3.17 13.41
N GLN A 119 -2.16 -2.69 13.38
CA GLN A 119 -1.17 -2.80 14.45
C GLN A 119 -1.67 -2.12 15.72
N ARG A 120 -2.17 -0.88 15.61
CA ARG A 120 -2.72 -0.15 16.76
C ARG A 120 -4.00 -0.77 17.27
N LEU A 121 -4.90 -1.20 16.38
CA LEU A 121 -6.11 -1.92 16.80
C LEU A 121 -5.75 -3.17 17.60
N TYR A 122 -4.77 -3.94 17.14
CA TYR A 122 -4.30 -5.09 17.88
C TYR A 122 -3.71 -4.73 19.25
N ALA A 123 -2.92 -3.66 19.34
CA ALA A 123 -2.42 -3.17 20.63
C ALA A 123 -3.57 -2.83 21.60
N ILE A 124 -4.64 -2.21 21.12
CA ILE A 124 -5.86 -1.94 21.89
C ILE A 124 -6.49 -3.27 22.37
N LEU A 125 -6.66 -4.24 21.46
CA LEU A 125 -7.25 -5.54 21.79
C LEU A 125 -6.38 -6.36 22.77
N GLN A 126 -5.06 -6.14 22.79
CA GLN A 126 -4.15 -6.71 23.79
C GLN A 126 -4.19 -6.00 25.15
N GLY A 127 -4.96 -4.92 25.31
CA GLY A 127 -5.00 -4.14 26.54
C GLY A 127 -3.68 -3.40 26.81
N LYS A 128 -2.92 -3.05 25.76
CA LYS A 128 -1.71 -2.24 25.91
C LYS A 128 -2.07 -0.81 26.34
N ALA A 129 -1.20 -0.22 27.17
CA ALA A 129 -1.36 1.15 27.67
C ALA A 129 -1.52 2.19 26.55
N GLU A 130 -2.16 3.33 26.84
CA GLU A 130 -2.53 4.34 25.84
C GLU A 130 -1.35 4.92 25.05
N ASP A 131 -0.21 5.06 25.73
CA ASP A 131 1.07 5.57 25.24
C ASP A 131 1.96 4.47 24.65
N PHE A 132 1.47 3.24 24.51
CA PHE A 132 2.25 2.15 23.97
C PHE A 132 2.76 2.51 22.56
N PRO A 133 4.09 2.51 22.35
CA PRO A 133 4.64 2.83 21.05
C PRO A 133 4.28 1.71 20.06
N VAL A 134 3.57 2.08 19.00
CA VAL A 134 3.22 1.18 17.90
C VAL A 134 4.03 1.61 16.68
N ASP A 135 4.80 0.68 16.11
CA ASP A 135 5.41 0.90 14.80
C ASP A 135 4.31 0.84 13.73
N GLU A 136 3.85 2.02 13.33
CA GLU A 136 2.85 2.19 12.26
C GLU A 136 3.48 2.42 10.89
N GLU A 137 4.81 2.40 10.79
CA GLU A 137 5.55 2.59 9.55
C GLU A 137 5.94 1.25 8.91
N GLU A 138 6.11 0.21 9.71
CA GLU A 138 6.33 -1.15 9.22
C GLU A 138 5.06 -1.69 8.53
N SER A 139 5.18 -2.05 7.23
CA SER A 139 4.08 -2.73 6.54
C SER A 139 3.77 -4.08 7.15
N LEU A 140 2.50 -4.47 7.04
CA LEU A 140 2.01 -5.78 7.41
C LEU A 140 2.77 -6.94 6.77
N SER A 141 3.31 -6.75 5.56
CA SER A 141 4.14 -7.76 4.89
C SER A 141 5.51 -8.00 5.54
N GLY A 142 6.07 -7.00 6.24
CA GLY A 142 7.32 -7.15 6.99
C GLY A 142 7.10 -7.97 8.26
N LEU A 143 6.05 -7.63 9.01
CA LEU A 143 5.65 -8.33 10.24
C LEU A 143 5.23 -9.78 9.99
N ALA A 144 4.47 -10.05 8.92
CA ALA A 144 4.03 -11.40 8.57
C ALA A 144 5.18 -12.34 8.15
N ALA A 145 6.34 -11.79 7.74
CA ALA A 145 7.52 -12.60 7.45
C ALA A 145 8.24 -13.08 8.74
N LEU A 146 8.01 -12.39 9.86
CA LEU A 146 8.67 -12.66 11.14
C LEU A 146 7.85 -13.57 12.07
N GLN A 147 6.51 -13.59 11.94
CA GLN A 147 5.62 -14.39 12.78
C GLN A 147 4.70 -15.29 11.95
N LYS A 148 4.77 -16.60 12.21
CA LYS A 148 3.99 -17.63 11.50
C LYS A 148 2.67 -17.97 12.18
N GLU A 149 2.54 -17.73 13.48
CA GLU A 149 1.35 -18.06 14.25
C GLU A 149 0.38 -16.86 14.30
N PRO A 150 -0.94 -17.08 14.23
CA PRO A 150 -1.93 -16.02 14.38
C PRO A 150 -1.80 -15.33 15.72
N LEU A 151 -1.92 -14.00 15.75
CA LEU A 151 -1.90 -13.27 17.01
C LEU A 151 -3.20 -13.54 17.78
N PRO A 152 -3.15 -13.99 19.05
CA PRO A 152 -4.34 -14.16 19.85
C PRO A 152 -4.97 -12.78 20.07
N VAL A 153 -6.28 -12.63 19.87
CA VAL A 153 -7.00 -11.40 20.22
C VAL A 153 -7.64 -11.56 21.60
N ALA A 154 -7.56 -10.54 22.45
CA ALA A 154 -8.21 -10.55 23.76
C ALA A 154 -9.46 -9.66 23.76
N TYR A 155 -10.46 -10.06 24.54
CA TYR A 155 -11.67 -9.28 24.71
C TYR A 155 -11.40 -8.05 25.58
N GLN A 156 -11.86 -6.88 25.14
CA GLN A 156 -11.77 -5.63 25.89
C GLN A 156 -13.18 -5.11 26.18
N PRO A 157 -13.60 -4.95 27.45
CA PRO A 157 -14.95 -4.52 27.79
C PRO A 157 -15.37 -3.17 27.18
N HIS A 158 -14.41 -2.28 26.96
CA HIS A 158 -14.64 -0.96 26.35
C HIS A 158 -14.68 -0.99 24.81
N LEU A 159 -14.36 -2.13 24.19
CA LEU A 159 -14.35 -2.33 22.75
C LEU A 159 -14.95 -3.71 22.41
N PRO A 160 -16.23 -3.97 22.76
CA PRO A 160 -16.85 -5.27 22.53
C PRO A 160 -17.05 -5.57 21.03
N PRO A 161 -17.28 -6.84 20.64
CA PRO A 161 -17.45 -7.25 19.24
C PRO A 161 -18.51 -6.46 18.46
N GLU A 162 -19.60 -6.03 19.10
CA GLU A 162 -20.69 -5.24 18.50
C GLU A 162 -20.40 -3.73 18.40
N PHE A 163 -19.21 -3.27 18.77
CA PHE A 163 -18.90 -1.84 18.86
C PHE A 163 -18.95 -1.13 17.50
N PHE A 164 -18.59 -1.82 16.40
CA PHE A 164 -18.64 -1.28 15.04
C PHE A 164 -19.69 -2.03 14.21
N ASP A 165 -20.45 -1.30 13.41
CA ASP A 165 -21.43 -1.90 12.48
C ASP A 165 -20.77 -2.32 11.16
N PHE A 166 -19.74 -1.58 10.74
CA PHE A 166 -18.99 -1.83 9.51
C PHE A 166 -17.49 -1.64 9.71
N VAL A 167 -16.70 -2.47 9.04
CA VAL A 167 -15.24 -2.41 9.01
C VAL A 167 -14.79 -2.35 7.56
N TRP A 168 -14.11 -1.28 7.17
CA TRP A 168 -13.38 -1.18 5.93
C TRP A 168 -11.92 -1.61 6.14
N THR A 169 -11.37 -2.37 5.20
CA THR A 169 -9.94 -2.66 5.15
C THR A 169 -9.39 -2.35 3.77
N ASP A 170 -8.45 -1.39 3.73
CA ASP A 170 -7.72 -1.06 2.50
C ASP A 170 -6.52 -1.99 2.29
N GLU A 171 -6.20 -2.24 1.02
CA GLU A 171 -5.28 -3.28 0.57
C GLU A 171 -5.38 -4.59 1.37
N CYS A 172 -6.62 -5.07 1.50
CA CYS A 172 -6.99 -6.13 2.42
C CYS A 172 -6.20 -7.43 2.23
N HIS A 173 -5.66 -7.68 1.03
CA HIS A 173 -4.79 -8.83 0.77
C HIS A 173 -3.58 -8.86 1.72
N ARG A 174 -3.06 -7.71 2.16
CA ARG A 174 -1.93 -7.63 3.10
C ARG A 174 -2.32 -7.99 4.52
N SER A 175 -3.53 -7.61 4.92
CA SER A 175 -4.07 -7.78 6.27
C SER A 175 -4.69 -9.16 6.52
N ILE A 176 -5.00 -9.93 5.47
CA ILE A 176 -5.64 -11.24 5.63
C ILE A 176 -4.62 -12.35 5.95
N TYR A 177 -3.34 -12.15 5.63
CA TYR A 177 -2.32 -13.16 5.89
C TYR A 177 -2.13 -13.39 7.38
N ASN A 178 -2.29 -14.66 7.78
CA ASN A 178 -2.20 -15.33 9.08
C ASN A 178 -2.15 -14.50 10.38
N LEU A 179 -1.28 -13.50 10.46
CA LEU A 179 -1.02 -12.70 11.65
C LEU A 179 -2.25 -11.90 12.12
N TRP A 180 -2.98 -11.28 11.19
CA TRP A 180 -3.98 -10.26 11.51
C TRP A 180 -5.43 -10.71 11.34
N ARG A 181 -5.63 -11.94 10.90
CA ARG A 181 -6.96 -12.50 10.65
C ARG A 181 -7.87 -12.38 11.88
N GLY A 182 -7.35 -12.71 13.07
CA GLY A 182 -8.12 -12.61 14.32
C GLY A 182 -8.61 -11.20 14.62
N VAL A 183 -7.85 -10.16 14.23
CA VAL A 183 -8.23 -8.75 14.40
C VAL A 183 -9.35 -8.37 13.43
N LEU A 184 -9.27 -8.81 12.17
CA LEU A 184 -10.32 -8.56 11.18
C LEU A 184 -11.63 -9.29 11.50
N GLU A 185 -11.56 -10.43 12.18
CA GLU A 185 -12.72 -11.25 12.55
C GLU A 185 -13.26 -10.94 13.95
N TYR A 186 -12.64 -10.01 14.68
CA TYR A 186 -13.01 -9.69 16.06
C TYR A 186 -14.41 -9.07 16.19
N PHE A 187 -14.74 -8.12 15.31
CA PHE A 187 -16.01 -7.40 15.37
C PHE A 187 -17.12 -8.15 14.65
N ASP A 188 -18.32 -8.19 15.24
CA ASP A 188 -19.54 -8.62 14.57
C ASP A 188 -20.07 -7.49 13.67
N ALA A 189 -19.28 -7.14 12.65
CA ALA A 189 -19.53 -6.05 11.73
C ALA A 189 -19.74 -6.54 10.28
N GLY A 190 -20.24 -5.67 9.40
CA GLY A 190 -20.11 -5.84 7.95
C GLY A 190 -18.68 -5.54 7.52
N LEU A 191 -17.94 -6.55 7.05
CA LEU A 191 -16.55 -6.43 6.63
C LEU A 191 -16.45 -6.17 5.12
N ILE A 192 -15.82 -5.05 4.76
CA ILE A 192 -15.72 -4.59 3.38
C ILE A 192 -14.24 -4.44 3.02
N GLY A 193 -13.78 -5.24 2.07
CA GLY A 193 -12.40 -5.24 1.59
C GLY A 193 -12.24 -4.43 0.32
N LEU A 194 -11.18 -3.63 0.26
CA LEU A 194 -10.71 -2.95 -0.94
C LEU A 194 -9.36 -3.53 -1.34
N THR A 195 -9.18 -3.84 -2.62
CA THR A 195 -7.84 -4.14 -3.16
C THR A 195 -7.80 -4.02 -4.68
N ALA A 196 -6.63 -3.75 -5.26
CA ALA A 196 -6.44 -3.88 -6.71
C ALA A 196 -6.17 -5.32 -7.17
N THR A 197 -5.63 -6.17 -6.28
CA THR A 197 -5.02 -7.45 -6.64
C THR A 197 -5.42 -8.56 -5.66
N PRO A 198 -6.67 -9.07 -5.74
CA PRO A 198 -7.11 -10.11 -4.81
C PRO A 198 -6.38 -11.44 -5.07
N SER A 199 -5.90 -12.09 -4.02
CA SER A 199 -5.40 -13.47 -4.09
C SER A 199 -6.54 -14.48 -3.92
N LYS A 200 -6.28 -15.76 -4.22
CA LYS A 200 -7.26 -16.84 -3.95
C LYS A 200 -7.67 -16.89 -2.47
N GLN A 201 -6.70 -16.64 -1.56
CA GLN A 201 -6.95 -16.57 -0.12
C GLN A 201 -7.84 -15.37 0.23
N THR A 202 -7.60 -14.21 -0.37
CA THR A 202 -8.46 -13.02 -0.20
C THR A 202 -9.90 -13.32 -0.64
N LEU A 203 -10.08 -13.91 -1.83
CA LEU A 203 -11.40 -14.30 -2.32
C LEU A 203 -12.10 -15.28 -1.36
N GLY A 204 -11.37 -16.29 -0.87
CA GLY A 204 -11.88 -17.25 0.12
C GLY A 204 -12.31 -16.59 1.44
N PHE A 205 -11.52 -15.65 1.95
CA PHE A 205 -11.81 -14.93 3.20
C PHE A 205 -13.09 -14.08 3.12
N PHE A 206 -13.39 -13.51 1.95
CA PHE A 206 -14.64 -12.79 1.68
C PHE A 206 -15.78 -13.70 1.18
N GLY A 207 -15.64 -15.02 1.28
CA GLY A 207 -16.68 -15.98 0.90
C GLY A 207 -17.01 -15.94 -0.60
N GLN A 208 -16.01 -15.64 -1.44
CA GLN A 208 -16.16 -15.41 -2.88
C GLN A 208 -17.19 -14.31 -3.24
N ASN A 209 -17.53 -13.43 -2.28
CA ASN A 209 -18.43 -12.32 -2.53
C ASN A 209 -17.67 -11.12 -3.13
N LEU A 210 -17.16 -11.32 -4.35
CA LEU A 210 -16.60 -10.25 -5.17
C LEU A 210 -17.76 -9.42 -5.73
N VAL A 211 -17.96 -8.22 -5.19
CA VAL A 211 -19.08 -7.33 -5.55
C VAL A 211 -18.70 -6.34 -6.65
N MET A 212 -17.41 -6.14 -6.90
CA MET A 212 -16.90 -5.32 -8.00
C MET A 212 -15.62 -5.94 -8.53
N GLU A 213 -15.51 -6.02 -9.85
CA GLU A 213 -14.26 -6.30 -10.55
C GLU A 213 -13.94 -5.16 -11.52
N TYR A 214 -12.94 -4.37 -11.14
CA TYR A 214 -12.46 -3.23 -11.90
C TYR A 214 -10.95 -3.29 -12.06
N GLY A 215 -10.50 -4.21 -12.90
CA GLY A 215 -9.08 -4.44 -13.20
C GLY A 215 -8.48 -3.39 -14.13
N HIS A 216 -7.17 -3.50 -14.34
CA HIS A 216 -6.38 -2.54 -15.14
C HIS A 216 -6.91 -2.35 -16.56
N ALA A 217 -7.19 -3.42 -17.30
CA ALA A 217 -7.64 -3.35 -18.69
C ALA A 217 -8.94 -2.52 -18.84
N ARG A 218 -9.89 -2.71 -17.93
CA ARG A 218 -11.14 -1.93 -17.89
C ARG A 218 -10.86 -0.47 -17.50
N ALA A 219 -10.02 -0.25 -16.48
CA ALA A 219 -9.65 1.10 -16.06
C ALA A 219 -8.95 1.91 -17.17
N VAL A 220 -8.17 1.26 -18.03
CA VAL A 220 -7.57 1.87 -19.23
C VAL A 220 -8.63 2.15 -20.29
N ALA A 221 -9.51 1.19 -20.58
CA ALA A 221 -10.61 1.36 -21.55
C ALA A 221 -11.53 2.53 -21.18
N ASP A 222 -11.83 2.69 -19.88
CA ASP A 222 -12.65 3.79 -19.35
C ASP A 222 -11.88 5.11 -19.20
N ARG A 223 -10.59 5.16 -19.60
CA ARG A 223 -9.69 6.32 -19.47
C ARG A 223 -9.50 6.82 -18.04
N VAL A 224 -9.74 5.95 -17.06
CA VAL A 224 -9.47 6.22 -15.63
C VAL A 224 -7.98 6.07 -15.33
N ASN A 225 -7.33 5.14 -15.99
CA ASN A 225 -5.89 4.90 -15.90
C ASN A 225 -5.24 5.07 -17.28
N VAL A 226 -3.96 5.46 -17.26
CA VAL A 226 -3.10 5.35 -18.44
C VAL A 226 -2.57 3.92 -18.55
N ASP A 227 -2.38 3.46 -19.78
CA ASP A 227 -1.75 2.18 -20.06
C ASP A 227 -0.23 2.24 -19.81
N PHE A 228 0.44 1.08 -19.83
CA PHE A 228 1.89 0.99 -19.71
C PHE A 228 2.52 0.05 -20.74
N SER A 229 3.81 0.26 -20.99
CA SER A 229 4.64 -0.64 -21.79
C SER A 229 5.82 -1.11 -20.97
N VAL A 230 6.23 -2.37 -21.18
CA VAL A 230 7.35 -2.96 -20.44
C VAL A 230 8.60 -2.93 -21.31
N TYR A 231 9.56 -2.08 -20.94
CA TYR A 231 10.90 -2.08 -21.54
C TYR A 231 11.84 -2.92 -20.65
N ARG A 232 12.23 -4.10 -21.13
CA ARG A 232 13.03 -5.05 -20.33
C ARG A 232 14.51 -4.97 -20.70
N ILE A 233 15.32 -4.45 -19.77
CA ILE A 233 16.79 -4.47 -19.88
C ILE A 233 17.32 -5.73 -19.19
N LYS A 234 18.14 -6.52 -19.90
CA LYS A 234 18.88 -7.66 -19.33
C LYS A 234 20.37 -7.49 -19.66
N THR A 235 21.23 -7.60 -18.65
CA THR A 235 22.68 -7.72 -18.82
C THR A 235 23.10 -9.18 -18.70
N LYS A 236 24.25 -9.55 -19.28
CA LYS A 236 24.80 -10.92 -19.17
C LYS A 236 24.88 -11.38 -17.71
N ILE A 237 25.47 -10.54 -16.85
CA ILE A 237 25.62 -10.83 -15.41
C ILE A 237 24.27 -10.94 -14.69
N SER A 238 23.25 -10.16 -15.09
CA SER A 238 21.91 -10.28 -14.50
C SER A 238 21.20 -11.59 -14.88
N ALA A 239 21.61 -12.24 -15.97
CA ALA A 239 21.03 -13.50 -16.44
C ALA A 239 21.81 -14.72 -15.93
N GLU A 240 23.14 -14.63 -15.90
CA GLU A 240 24.02 -15.80 -15.71
C GLU A 240 24.78 -15.76 -14.37
N GLY A 241 24.86 -14.60 -13.72
CA GLY A 241 25.78 -14.40 -12.60
C GLY A 241 27.18 -14.04 -13.10
N GLY A 242 28.21 -14.32 -12.31
CA GLY A 242 29.58 -14.07 -12.72
C GLY A 242 30.61 -14.67 -11.79
N THR A 243 31.87 -14.50 -12.19
CA THR A 243 33.04 -14.91 -11.42
C THR A 243 33.94 -13.70 -11.24
N VAL A 244 34.44 -13.50 -10.02
CA VAL A 244 35.56 -12.59 -9.75
C VAL A 244 36.78 -13.45 -9.47
N GLU A 245 37.82 -13.28 -10.28
CA GLU A 245 39.03 -14.11 -10.23
C GLU A 245 39.81 -13.91 -8.92
N ALA A 246 40.46 -14.98 -8.46
CA ALA A 246 41.41 -14.95 -7.35
C ALA A 246 42.56 -13.95 -7.61
N GLY A 247 43.14 -13.40 -6.55
CA GLY A 247 44.21 -12.39 -6.60
C GLY A 247 43.73 -10.96 -6.89
N LEU A 248 42.44 -10.75 -7.15
CA LEU A 248 41.88 -9.41 -7.26
C LEU A 248 41.62 -8.80 -5.89
N VAL A 249 42.01 -7.54 -5.72
CA VAL A 249 41.64 -6.74 -4.55
C VAL A 249 40.24 -6.19 -4.75
N VAL A 250 39.31 -6.65 -3.91
CA VAL A 250 37.91 -6.25 -3.96
C VAL A 250 37.51 -5.38 -2.77
N ASP A 251 36.52 -4.54 -2.99
CA ASP A 251 35.86 -3.77 -1.95
C ASP A 251 34.90 -4.65 -1.17
N LYS A 252 35.17 -4.83 0.13
CA LYS A 252 34.21 -5.43 1.06
C LYS A 252 33.53 -4.34 1.86
N ARG A 253 32.25 -4.12 1.56
CA ARG A 253 31.41 -3.11 2.21
C ARG A 253 30.58 -3.73 3.34
N ASP A 254 30.71 -3.18 4.54
CA ASP A 254 29.84 -3.54 5.66
C ASP A 254 28.41 -3.05 5.42
N ARG A 255 27.44 -3.95 5.62
CA ARG A 255 26.03 -3.69 5.31
C ARG A 255 25.39 -2.61 6.17
N LYS A 256 25.86 -2.41 7.42
CA LYS A 256 25.25 -1.47 8.38
C LYS A 256 25.95 -0.12 8.38
N THR A 257 27.28 -0.14 8.37
CA THR A 257 28.12 1.06 8.54
C THR A 257 28.57 1.66 7.22
N ARG A 258 28.35 0.97 6.09
CA ARG A 258 28.84 1.34 4.75
C ARG A 258 30.37 1.46 4.64
N LYS A 259 31.12 1.09 5.69
CA LYS A 259 32.58 1.13 5.67
C LYS A 259 33.11 0.13 4.65
N VAL A 260 34.03 0.59 3.83
CA VAL A 260 34.70 -0.22 2.81
C VAL A 260 36.07 -0.61 3.35
N ARG A 261 36.44 -1.88 3.14
CA ARG A 261 37.79 -2.37 3.34
C ARG A 261 38.22 -3.14 2.11
N TRP A 262 39.51 -3.02 1.79
CA TRP A 262 40.15 -3.76 0.72
C TRP A 262 40.42 -5.19 1.19
N GLN A 263 40.12 -6.16 0.35
CA GLN A 263 40.44 -7.56 0.60
C GLN A 263 40.89 -8.20 -0.71
N GLU A 264 42.06 -8.82 -0.73
CA GLU A 264 42.48 -9.71 -1.81
C GLU A 264 41.72 -11.03 -1.71
N LEU A 265 41.26 -11.55 -2.85
CA LEU A 265 40.56 -12.83 -2.92
C LEU A 265 41.57 -13.99 -3.01
N ASP A 266 41.51 -14.91 -2.06
CA ASP A 266 42.34 -16.12 -2.09
C ASP A 266 41.88 -17.12 -3.16
N ASP A 267 40.56 -17.18 -3.40
CA ASP A 267 39.89 -18.09 -4.36
C ASP A 267 38.92 -17.33 -5.27
N ASP A 268 38.60 -17.93 -6.41
CA ASP A 268 37.57 -17.42 -7.33
C ASP A 268 36.21 -17.28 -6.63
N LEU A 269 35.64 -16.08 -6.70
CA LEU A 269 34.31 -15.78 -6.16
C LEU A 269 33.25 -15.92 -7.25
N ILE A 270 32.59 -17.07 -7.29
CA ILE A 270 31.45 -17.34 -8.18
C ILE A 270 30.16 -16.90 -7.49
N TYR A 271 29.31 -16.16 -8.21
CA TYR A 271 28.02 -15.72 -7.71
C TYR A 271 26.89 -15.92 -8.72
N ALA A 272 25.73 -16.31 -8.20
CA ALA A 272 24.50 -16.50 -8.96
C ALA A 272 23.76 -15.15 -9.19
N PRO A 273 22.86 -15.07 -10.19
CA PRO A 273 22.07 -13.86 -10.48
C PRO A 273 21.32 -13.28 -9.28
N ASN A 274 20.83 -14.12 -8.36
CA ASN A 274 20.07 -13.70 -7.18
C ASN A 274 20.96 -13.08 -6.08
N GLN A 275 22.28 -13.20 -6.18
CA GLN A 275 23.25 -12.58 -5.27
C GLN A 275 23.65 -11.17 -5.71
N LEU A 276 23.41 -10.81 -6.98
CA LEU A 276 23.67 -9.47 -7.52
C LEU A 276 22.82 -8.41 -6.79
N ASP A 277 23.42 -7.28 -6.46
CA ASP A 277 22.94 -6.13 -5.67
C ASP A 277 22.31 -6.50 -4.31
N ARG A 278 22.66 -7.68 -3.78
CA ARG A 278 22.33 -8.12 -2.41
C ARG A 278 23.59 -8.50 -1.65
N ALA A 279 24.41 -9.36 -2.25
CA ALA A 279 25.68 -9.82 -1.69
C ALA A 279 26.87 -9.30 -2.52
N ILE A 280 26.70 -9.24 -3.84
CA ILE A 280 27.72 -8.77 -4.79
C ILE A 280 27.21 -7.51 -5.48
N VAL A 281 28.04 -6.46 -5.52
CA VAL A 281 27.71 -5.21 -6.20
C VAL A 281 28.65 -5.06 -7.39
N VAL A 282 28.09 -4.83 -8.58
CA VAL A 282 28.85 -4.61 -9.81
C VAL A 282 28.45 -3.23 -10.35
N PRO A 283 29.18 -2.15 -9.98
CA PRO A 283 28.81 -0.79 -10.36
C PRO A 283 28.65 -0.60 -11.89
N ASP A 284 29.48 -1.26 -12.69
CA ASP A 284 29.39 -1.18 -14.15
C ASP A 284 28.14 -1.85 -14.71
N GLN A 285 27.56 -2.82 -14.01
CA GLN A 285 26.26 -3.38 -14.39
C GLN A 285 25.14 -2.34 -14.19
N ILE A 286 25.13 -1.66 -13.04
CA ILE A 286 24.18 -0.57 -12.76
C ILE A 286 24.37 0.54 -13.81
N ARG A 287 25.61 0.93 -14.10
CA ARG A 287 25.97 1.92 -15.13
C ARG A 287 25.45 1.51 -16.50
N THR A 288 25.60 0.24 -16.88
CA THR A 288 25.10 -0.29 -18.15
C THR A 288 23.57 -0.17 -18.24
N VAL A 289 22.85 -0.49 -17.16
CA VAL A 289 21.39 -0.33 -17.11
C VAL A 289 20.98 1.14 -17.20
N VAL A 290 21.66 2.03 -16.48
CA VAL A 290 21.38 3.48 -16.51
C VAL A 290 21.65 4.07 -17.89
N ARG A 291 22.73 3.66 -18.57
CA ARG A 291 23.01 4.03 -19.96
C ARG A 291 21.92 3.54 -20.91
N ALA A 292 21.53 2.27 -20.79
CA ALA A 292 20.45 1.74 -21.62
C ALA A 292 19.12 2.47 -21.39
N PHE A 293 18.84 2.89 -20.15
CA PHE A 293 17.69 3.74 -19.84
C PHE A 293 17.80 5.13 -20.52
N ARG A 294 18.95 5.79 -20.37
CA ARG A 294 19.22 7.14 -20.93
C ARG A 294 19.20 7.15 -22.45
N ASP A 295 19.90 6.21 -23.08
CA ASP A 295 20.26 6.27 -24.50
C ASP A 295 19.27 5.56 -25.41
N HIS A 296 18.51 4.59 -24.88
CA HIS A 296 17.55 3.80 -25.65
C HIS A 296 16.12 3.96 -25.16
N MET A 297 15.86 3.64 -23.89
CA MET A 297 14.48 3.63 -23.39
C MET A 297 13.82 5.02 -23.43
N LEU A 298 14.53 6.08 -23.00
CA LEU A 298 13.97 7.43 -22.99
C LEU A 298 13.67 7.96 -24.41
N PRO A 299 14.60 7.94 -25.38
CA PRO A 299 14.31 8.42 -26.74
C PRO A 299 13.23 7.60 -27.46
N GLU A 300 13.22 6.27 -27.28
CA GLU A 300 12.24 5.39 -27.93
C GLU A 300 10.84 5.56 -27.34
N SER A 301 10.74 5.73 -26.02
CA SER A 301 9.43 5.83 -25.34
C SER A 301 8.87 7.26 -25.33
N PHE A 302 9.73 8.27 -25.41
CA PHE A 302 9.36 9.69 -25.35
C PHE A 302 10.05 10.51 -26.46
N PRO A 303 9.74 10.22 -27.74
CA PRO A 303 10.40 10.88 -28.87
C PRO A 303 10.18 12.40 -28.82
N GLY A 304 11.26 13.16 -29.05
CA GLY A 304 11.24 14.63 -29.06
C GLY A 304 11.26 15.29 -27.68
N ARG A 305 11.31 14.53 -26.58
CA ARG A 305 11.42 15.08 -25.23
C ARG A 305 12.88 15.28 -24.84
N SER A 306 13.26 16.50 -24.47
CA SER A 306 14.61 16.83 -23.97
C SER A 306 14.77 16.60 -22.46
N GLU A 307 13.68 16.69 -21.71
CA GLU A 307 13.67 16.48 -20.27
C GLU A 307 13.40 15.02 -19.90
N VAL A 308 14.05 14.54 -18.84
CA VAL A 308 13.76 13.23 -18.27
C VAL A 308 12.41 13.27 -17.56
N PRO A 309 11.43 12.43 -17.93
CA PRO A 309 10.16 12.33 -17.22
C PRO A 309 10.38 11.99 -15.74
N LYS A 310 9.42 12.37 -14.88
CA LYS A 310 9.44 11.95 -13.46
C LYS A 310 9.58 10.43 -13.38
N THR A 311 10.68 9.99 -12.77
CA THR A 311 11.09 8.58 -12.76
C THR A 311 11.33 8.13 -11.32
N LEU A 312 10.76 6.99 -10.96
CA LEU A 312 11.05 6.30 -9.70
C LEU A 312 11.90 5.07 -9.99
N ILE A 313 13.04 4.95 -9.33
CA ILE A 313 13.92 3.77 -9.45
C ILE A 313 13.85 2.98 -8.14
N PHE A 314 13.32 1.76 -8.22
CA PHE A 314 13.19 0.88 -7.06
C PHE A 314 14.46 0.04 -6.89
N ALA A 315 15.28 0.38 -5.90
CA ALA A 315 16.47 -0.39 -5.54
C ALA A 315 16.12 -1.64 -4.71
N LYS A 316 17.04 -2.61 -4.66
CA LYS A 316 16.87 -3.84 -3.87
C LYS A 316 16.97 -3.60 -2.36
N ASP A 317 17.86 -2.70 -1.97
CA ASP A 317 18.05 -2.25 -0.59
C ASP A 317 18.60 -0.81 -0.57
N ASP A 318 18.78 -0.25 0.63
CA ASP A 318 19.29 1.11 0.82
C ASP A 318 20.72 1.29 0.27
N SER A 319 21.54 0.24 0.30
CA SER A 319 22.91 0.29 -0.22
C SER A 319 22.92 0.43 -1.74
N HIS A 320 22.07 -0.36 -2.39
CA HIS A 320 21.90 -0.34 -3.82
C HIS A 320 21.32 1.01 -4.27
N ALA A 321 20.42 1.61 -3.47
CA ALA A 321 19.91 2.95 -3.75
C ALA A 321 21.02 4.01 -3.77
N ASP A 322 21.98 3.95 -2.84
CA ASP A 322 23.14 4.85 -2.81
C ASP A 322 23.98 4.73 -4.08
N ASP A 323 24.25 3.49 -4.52
CA ASP A 323 25.03 3.21 -5.73
C ASP A 323 24.30 3.72 -6.99
N ILE A 324 22.99 3.45 -7.10
CA ILE A 324 22.15 3.94 -8.22
C ILE A 324 22.17 5.47 -8.28
N VAL A 325 21.92 6.17 -7.17
CA VAL A 325 21.85 7.64 -7.15
C VAL A 325 23.16 8.24 -7.63
N LYS A 326 24.30 7.72 -7.14
CA LYS A 326 25.62 8.15 -7.58
C LYS A 326 25.80 7.95 -9.09
N ILE A 327 25.47 6.76 -9.60
CA ILE A 327 25.67 6.40 -11.01
C ILE A 327 24.74 7.19 -11.92
N VAL A 328 23.47 7.38 -11.55
CA VAL A 328 22.51 8.19 -12.32
C VAL A 328 23.02 9.62 -12.45
N ARG A 329 23.48 10.24 -11.36
CA ARG A 329 24.03 11.61 -11.40
C ARG A 329 25.25 11.70 -12.32
N GLN A 330 26.14 10.71 -12.26
CA GLN A 330 27.33 10.64 -13.12
C GLN A 330 26.97 10.46 -14.60
N GLU A 331 26.09 9.51 -14.92
CA GLU A 331 25.73 9.20 -16.31
C GLU A 331 24.88 10.30 -16.95
N PHE A 332 24.03 10.98 -16.19
CA PHE A 332 23.27 12.11 -16.74
C PHE A 332 24.03 13.44 -16.71
N ASP A 333 25.21 13.47 -16.08
CA ASP A 333 25.97 14.70 -15.80
C ASP A 333 25.09 15.77 -15.11
N LYS A 334 24.41 15.36 -14.03
CA LYS A 334 23.48 16.21 -13.28
C LYS A 334 23.78 16.21 -11.79
N GLY A 335 23.46 17.34 -11.16
CA GLY A 335 23.66 17.57 -9.73
C GLY A 335 22.66 16.83 -8.82
N ASN A 336 22.76 17.11 -7.52
CA ASN A 336 22.04 16.37 -6.48
C ASN A 336 20.51 16.36 -6.64
N GLN A 337 19.94 17.46 -7.14
CA GLN A 337 18.49 17.63 -7.31
C GLN A 337 17.89 16.73 -8.42
N PHE A 338 18.72 16.17 -9.30
CA PHE A 338 18.23 15.39 -10.44
C PHE A 338 17.80 13.98 -10.06
N CYS A 339 18.49 13.37 -9.10
CA CYS A 339 18.15 12.05 -8.59
C CYS A 339 18.39 12.03 -7.10
N GLU A 340 17.34 11.80 -6.31
CA GLU A 340 17.39 11.81 -4.85
C GLU A 340 16.91 10.46 -4.31
N LYS A 341 17.57 9.99 -3.25
CA LYS A 341 17.15 8.80 -2.52
C LYS A 341 15.98 9.19 -1.62
N ILE A 342 14.84 8.52 -1.79
CA ILE A 342 13.68 8.68 -0.89
C ILE A 342 13.84 7.69 0.26
N THR A 343 14.09 8.19 1.48
CA THR A 343 14.15 7.38 2.71
C THR A 343 12.94 7.64 3.60
N TYR A 344 12.46 6.59 4.28
CA TYR A 344 11.32 6.71 5.22
C TYR A 344 11.65 7.52 6.48
N ARG A 345 12.93 7.60 6.85
CA ARG A 345 13.39 8.55 7.86
C ARG A 345 13.67 9.86 7.15
N SER A 346 12.76 10.82 7.31
CA SER A 346 13.06 12.22 7.05
C SER A 346 14.32 12.57 7.85
N SER A 347 15.36 12.99 7.15
CA SER A 347 16.53 13.64 7.74
C SER A 347 16.01 14.78 8.60
N THR A 348 16.28 14.71 9.91
CA THR A 348 16.13 15.85 10.82
C THR A 348 17.05 16.99 10.40
#